data_AF-A0A9D4PQH0-F1
#
_entry.id   AF-A0A9D4PQH0-F1
#
_cell.length_a   1.000
_cell.length_b   1.000
_cell.length_c   1.000
_cell.angle_alpha   90.00
_cell.angle_beta   90.00
_cell.angle_gamma   90.00
#
_symmetry.space_group_name_H-M   'P 1'
#
loop_
_entity.id
_entity.type
_entity.pdbx_description
1 polymer ?
#
loop_
_entity_poly.entity_id
_entity_poly.type
_entity_poly.pdbx_seq_one_letter_code
_entity_poly.pdbx_strand_id
1 'polypeptide(L)'
;MQDFFDKPSVSQPKETTPSQPPQPKPQTSSKKAAAEALPEGFFDDPILDAKARNVEYEDPIEEEWEKFKKEIAEETTVSEAIMAEDIEESKAERDIEEIDEQIHNWQRVEQLQQRKEELMKKEVTAEEDNQDNKSDLEDEEYEEFLSWRAKGVWKE
;
A
#
# COMPACT_ATOMS: atom_id res chain seq x y z
N MET A 1 -25.07 16.04 -25.83
CA MET A 1 -24.96 14.58 -25.65
C MET A 1 -26.28 14.10 -25.11
N GLN A 2 -26.96 13.21 -25.83
CA GLN A 2 -28.23 12.64 -25.38
C GLN A 2 -27.89 11.43 -24.50
N ASP A 3 -28.24 11.48 -23.22
CA ASP A 3 -27.90 10.44 -22.25
C ASP A 3 -28.66 9.13 -22.52
N PHE A 4 -27.93 8.03 -22.35
CA PHE A 4 -28.35 6.66 -22.68
C PHE A 4 -29.52 6.14 -21.82
N PHE A 5 -29.72 6.70 -20.62
CA PHE A 5 -30.60 6.15 -19.58
C PHE A 5 -32.02 6.72 -19.57
N ASP A 6 -32.33 7.69 -20.42
CA ASP A 6 -33.59 8.46 -20.35
C ASP A 6 -34.67 8.00 -21.35
N LYS A 7 -34.67 6.71 -21.73
CA LYS A 7 -35.75 6.15 -22.55
C LYS A 7 -36.83 5.51 -21.68
N PRO A 8 -38.09 5.95 -21.77
CA PRO A 8 -39.17 5.39 -21.00
C PRO A 8 -39.43 3.94 -21.42
N SER A 9 -39.65 3.11 -20.40
CA SER A 9 -40.18 1.74 -20.49
C SER A 9 -41.33 1.65 -21.50
N VAL A 10 -41.11 0.95 -22.61
CA VAL A 10 -42.14 0.60 -23.59
C VAL A 10 -42.15 -0.91 -23.76
N SER A 11 -43.13 -1.51 -23.10
CA SER A 11 -44.04 -2.52 -23.63
C SER A 11 -43.47 -3.84 -24.16
N GLN A 12 -43.82 -4.91 -23.43
CA GLN A 12 -43.91 -6.28 -23.94
C GLN A 12 -44.53 -6.36 -25.35
N PRO A 13 -44.04 -7.28 -26.20
CA PRO A 13 -44.88 -7.94 -27.19
C PRO A 13 -45.28 -9.34 -26.70
N LYS A 14 -46.59 -9.58 -26.73
CA LYS A 14 -47.24 -10.88 -26.61
C LYS A 14 -46.87 -11.79 -27.78
N GLU A 15 -46.90 -13.09 -27.47
CA GLU A 15 -47.07 -14.28 -28.33
C GLU A 15 -47.32 -14.04 -29.83
N THR A 16 -46.50 -14.69 -30.66
CA THR A 16 -46.93 -15.24 -31.95
C THR A 16 -46.29 -16.61 -32.17
N THR A 17 -47.10 -17.65 -32.04
CA THR A 17 -46.89 -18.96 -32.67
C THR A 17 -46.69 -18.79 -34.17
N PRO A 18 -45.82 -19.60 -34.80
CA PRO A 18 -46.33 -20.41 -35.90
C PRO A 18 -45.78 -21.84 -35.94
N SER A 19 -46.72 -22.76 -36.06
CA SER A 19 -46.66 -23.97 -36.88
C SER A 19 -45.52 -24.98 -36.64
N GLN A 20 -45.88 -26.00 -35.86
CA GLN A 20 -45.44 -27.40 -35.98
C GLN A 20 -45.23 -27.85 -37.45
N PRO A 21 -44.13 -28.58 -37.73
CA PRO A 21 -44.13 -29.66 -38.71
C PRO A 21 -44.09 -31.04 -38.02
N PRO A 22 -44.55 -32.11 -38.69
CA PRO A 22 -44.89 -33.37 -38.05
C PRO A 22 -43.66 -34.22 -37.71
N GLN A 23 -43.80 -35.00 -36.64
CA GLN A 23 -42.86 -36.04 -36.24
C GLN A 23 -42.69 -37.12 -37.32
N PRO A 24 -41.52 -37.78 -37.32
CA PRO A 24 -41.52 -39.23 -37.46
C PRO A 24 -40.75 -39.90 -36.29
N LYS A 25 -41.40 -40.86 -35.64
CA LYS A 25 -40.76 -41.99 -34.94
C LYS A 25 -41.16 -43.27 -35.70
N PRO A 26 -40.54 -44.45 -35.50
CA PRO A 26 -39.41 -44.81 -34.63
C PRO A 26 -38.33 -45.66 -35.32
N GLN A 27 -37.08 -45.65 -34.82
CA GLN A 27 -36.23 -46.84 -34.88
C GLN A 27 -35.54 -47.07 -33.54
N THR A 28 -35.93 -48.18 -32.94
CA THR A 28 -35.43 -48.76 -31.69
C THR A 28 -34.16 -49.57 -31.96
N SER A 29 -33.10 -49.37 -31.18
CA SER A 29 -32.24 -50.49 -30.78
C SER A 29 -31.31 -50.17 -29.60
N SER A 30 -31.57 -50.89 -28.50
CA SER A 30 -30.60 -51.38 -27.50
C SER A 30 -29.73 -50.38 -26.73
N LYS A 31 -30.10 -50.13 -25.48
CA LYS A 31 -29.33 -50.55 -24.28
C LYS A 31 -30.19 -50.36 -23.02
N LYS A 32 -30.72 -51.48 -22.53
CA LYS A 32 -31.35 -51.62 -21.21
C LYS A 32 -30.25 -51.58 -20.14
N ALA A 33 -30.00 -50.42 -19.53
CA ALA A 33 -29.29 -50.26 -18.24
C ALA A 33 -29.28 -48.82 -17.69
N ALA A 34 -29.84 -47.83 -18.40
CA ALA A 34 -29.90 -46.43 -17.96
C ALA A 34 -31.34 -45.88 -17.95
N ALA A 35 -32.33 -46.76 -17.78
CA ALA A 35 -33.75 -46.41 -17.89
C ALA A 35 -34.31 -45.68 -16.65
N GLU A 36 -33.46 -45.32 -15.68
CA GLU A 36 -33.88 -44.70 -14.41
C GLU A 36 -33.22 -43.34 -14.15
N ALA A 37 -32.24 -42.93 -14.96
CA ALA A 37 -31.69 -41.58 -14.92
C ALA A 37 -32.34 -40.75 -16.04
N LEU A 38 -33.10 -39.71 -15.67
CA LEU A 38 -33.63 -38.73 -16.63
C LEU A 38 -32.49 -38.16 -17.50
N PRO A 39 -32.68 -37.97 -18.82
CA PRO A 39 -31.70 -37.33 -19.69
C PRO A 39 -31.32 -35.93 -19.20
N GLU A 40 -30.11 -35.48 -19.53
CA GLU A 40 -29.68 -34.10 -19.26
C GLU A 40 -30.57 -33.10 -20.05
N GLY A 41 -31.03 -32.03 -19.40
CA GLY A 41 -31.95 -31.06 -20.00
C GLY A 41 -33.40 -31.57 -20.12
N PHE A 42 -33.81 -32.53 -19.28
CA PHE A 42 -35.17 -33.08 -19.31
C PHE A 42 -36.23 -32.12 -18.78
N PHE A 43 -35.87 -31.28 -17.81
CA PHE A 43 -36.70 -30.15 -17.40
C PHE A 43 -36.24 -28.93 -18.19
N ASP A 44 -37.19 -28.23 -18.83
CA ASP A 44 -36.94 -26.98 -19.55
C ASP A 44 -36.32 -25.88 -18.65
N ASP A 45 -36.37 -26.08 -17.32
CA ASP A 45 -35.71 -25.25 -16.32
C ASP A 45 -34.44 -25.93 -15.76
N PRO A 46 -33.25 -25.35 -15.97
CA PRO A 46 -31.97 -25.95 -15.54
C PRO A 46 -31.86 -26.09 -14.01
N ILE A 47 -32.55 -25.23 -13.26
CA ILE A 47 -32.63 -25.27 -11.79
C ILE A 47 -33.41 -26.51 -11.31
N LEU A 48 -34.52 -26.83 -11.99
CA LEU A 48 -35.35 -27.99 -11.65
C LEU A 48 -34.67 -29.30 -12.07
N ASP A 49 -33.92 -29.26 -13.18
CA ASP A 49 -33.12 -30.36 -13.69
C ASP A 49 -31.96 -30.73 -12.75
N ALA A 50 -31.21 -29.74 -12.25
CA ALA A 50 -30.13 -29.93 -11.29
C ALA A 50 -30.66 -30.41 -9.92
N LYS A 51 -31.76 -29.81 -9.45
CA LYS A 51 -32.43 -30.22 -8.21
C LYS A 51 -33.01 -31.65 -8.27
N ALA A 52 -33.54 -32.06 -9.42
CA ALA A 52 -34.01 -33.42 -9.66
C ALA A 52 -32.85 -34.45 -9.69
N ARG A 53 -31.63 -33.98 -9.95
CA ARG A 53 -30.39 -34.78 -9.93
C ARG A 53 -29.58 -34.66 -8.63
N ASN A 54 -30.06 -33.90 -7.63
CA ASN A 54 -29.34 -33.61 -6.39
C ASN A 54 -27.95 -32.96 -6.60
N VAL A 55 -27.73 -32.32 -7.75
CA VAL A 55 -26.52 -31.54 -8.05
C VAL A 55 -26.85 -30.07 -7.86
N GLU A 56 -25.99 -29.34 -7.14
CA GLU A 56 -26.16 -27.91 -6.94
C GLU A 56 -26.01 -27.17 -8.28
N TYR A 57 -27.02 -26.38 -8.64
CA TYR A 57 -26.97 -25.54 -9.82
C TYR A 57 -26.17 -24.29 -9.47
N GLU A 58 -24.91 -24.25 -9.89
CA GLU A 58 -24.15 -23.00 -9.92
C GLU A 58 -24.54 -22.26 -11.19
N ASP A 59 -25.09 -21.05 -11.04
CA ASP A 59 -25.37 -20.16 -12.17
C ASP A 59 -24.02 -19.81 -12.83
N PRO A 60 -23.78 -20.19 -14.10
CA PRO A 60 -22.51 -19.91 -14.77
C PRO A 60 -22.16 -18.41 -14.77
N ILE A 61 -23.19 -17.57 -14.72
CA ILE A 61 -23.09 -16.11 -14.68
C ILE A 61 -22.56 -15.64 -13.30
N GLU A 62 -22.99 -16.25 -12.20
CA GLU A 62 -22.53 -15.87 -10.86
C GLU A 62 -21.09 -16.32 -10.63
N GLU A 63 -20.70 -17.50 -11.13
CA GLU A 63 -19.33 -17.97 -11.06
C GLU A 63 -18.36 -17.05 -11.85
N GLU A 64 -18.76 -16.63 -13.05
CA GLU A 64 -18.00 -15.66 -13.85
C GLU A 64 -17.98 -14.26 -13.20
N TRP A 65 -19.05 -13.87 -12.52
CA TRP A 65 -19.13 -12.60 -11.80
C TRP A 65 -18.24 -12.55 -10.56
N GLU A 66 -18.20 -13.63 -9.77
CA GLU A 66 -17.28 -13.76 -8.64
C GLU A 66 -15.82 -13.76 -9.10
N LYS A 67 -15.51 -14.45 -10.21
CA LYS A 67 -14.17 -14.40 -10.82
C LYS A 67 -13.79 -12.98 -11.24
N PHE A 68 -14.72 -12.24 -11.85
CA PHE A 68 -14.47 -10.86 -12.24
C PHE A 68 -14.24 -9.95 -11.04
N LYS A 69 -15.07 -10.03 -9.99
CA LYS A 69 -14.88 -9.24 -8.76
C LYS A 69 -13.53 -9.53 -8.11
N LYS A 70 -13.14 -10.80 -8.08
CA LYS A 70 -11.86 -11.24 -7.56
C LYS A 70 -10.70 -10.68 -8.37
N GLU A 71 -10.75 -10.78 -9.70
CA GLU A 71 -9.72 -10.25 -10.59
C GLU A 71 -9.54 -8.73 -10.42
N ILE A 72 -10.65 -7.98 -10.34
CA ILE A 72 -10.62 -6.53 -10.11
C ILE A 72 -9.98 -6.19 -8.76
N ALA A 73 -10.31 -6.94 -7.70
CA ALA A 73 -9.72 -6.73 -6.38
C ALA A 73 -8.22 -7.07 -6.35
N GLU A 74 -7.81 -8.15 -7.03
CA GLU A 74 -6.41 -8.54 -7.16
C GLU A 74 -5.60 -7.50 -7.92
N GLU A 75 -6.06 -7.05 -9.09
CA GLU A 75 -5.39 -6.02 -9.88
C GLU A 75 -5.31 -4.67 -9.14
N THR A 76 -6.35 -4.31 -8.38
CA THR A 76 -6.34 -3.10 -7.54
C THR A 76 -5.29 -3.22 -6.44
N THR A 77 -5.21 -4.37 -5.78
CA THR A 77 -4.22 -4.62 -4.72
C THR A 77 -2.80 -4.58 -5.27
N VAL A 78 -2.55 -5.17 -6.44
CA VAL A 78 -1.26 -5.13 -7.13
C VAL A 78 -0.89 -3.69 -7.48
N SER A 79 -1.84 -2.92 -8.02
CA SER A 79 -1.62 -1.51 -8.35
C SER A 79 -1.28 -0.66 -7.12
N GLU A 80 -1.99 -0.87 -6.01
CA GLU A 80 -1.70 -0.20 -4.73
C GLU A 80 -0.32 -0.58 -4.19
N ALA A 81 0.06 -1.86 -4.28
CA ALA A 81 1.36 -2.33 -3.82
C ALA A 81 2.51 -1.69 -4.61
N ILE A 82 2.38 -1.59 -5.94
CA ILE A 82 3.40 -0.95 -6.80
C ILE A 82 3.56 0.54 -6.42
N MET A 83 2.45 1.26 -6.22
CA MET A 83 2.53 2.67 -5.81
C MET A 83 3.15 2.83 -4.42
N ALA A 84 2.84 1.93 -3.48
CA ALA A 84 3.40 1.98 -2.15
C ALA A 84 4.93 1.76 -2.17
N GLU A 85 5.40 0.81 -2.99
CA GLU A 85 6.82 0.54 -3.18
C GLU A 85 7.57 1.74 -3.76
N ASP A 86 7.04 2.38 -4.81
CA ASP A 86 7.64 3.57 -5.43
C ASP A 86 7.75 4.76 -4.43
N ILE A 87 6.73 4.93 -3.60
CA ILE A 87 6.74 5.94 -2.53
C ILE A 87 7.80 5.60 -1.47
N GLU A 88 7.90 4.34 -1.08
CA GLU A 88 8.89 3.87 -0.10
C GLU A 88 10.32 4.05 -0.61
N GLU A 89 10.60 3.68 -1.87
CA GLU A 89 11.89 3.88 -2.52
C GLU A 89 12.25 5.36 -2.56
N SER A 90 11.34 6.20 -3.04
CA SER A 90 11.56 7.65 -3.09
C SER A 90 11.80 8.26 -1.71
N LYS A 91 11.16 7.72 -0.67
CA LYS A 91 11.41 8.15 0.71
C LYS A 91 12.80 7.70 1.17
N ALA A 92 13.17 6.45 0.92
CA ALA A 92 14.46 5.91 1.30
C ALA A 92 15.62 6.71 0.68
N GLU A 93 15.50 7.12 -0.59
CA GLU A 93 16.50 7.98 -1.24
C GLU A 93 16.69 9.32 -0.51
N ARG A 94 15.59 9.99 -0.16
CA ARG A 94 15.64 11.25 0.61
C ARG A 94 16.25 11.05 1.99
N ASP A 95 15.85 9.98 2.67
CA ASP A 95 16.34 9.65 4.00
C ASP A 95 17.87 9.40 3.96
N ILE A 96 18.38 8.76 2.90
CA ILE A 96 19.82 8.55 2.69
C ILE A 96 20.57 9.87 2.51
N GLU A 97 20.05 10.77 1.67
CA GLU A 97 20.66 12.09 1.45
C GLU A 97 20.74 12.90 2.76
N GLU A 98 19.67 12.86 3.58
CA GLU A 98 19.64 13.52 4.88
C GLU A 98 20.67 12.91 5.84
N ILE A 99 20.77 11.57 5.89
CA ILE A 99 21.75 10.87 6.72
C ILE A 99 23.18 11.28 6.33
N ASP A 100 23.50 11.37 5.05
CA ASP A 100 24.82 11.77 4.58
C ASP A 100 25.17 13.21 5.00
N GLU A 101 24.21 14.13 4.91
CA GLU A 101 24.38 15.50 5.40
C GLU A 101 24.63 15.51 6.92
N GLN A 102 23.84 14.75 7.68
CA GLN A 102 24.03 14.62 9.11
C GLN A 102 25.43 14.08 9.42
N ILE A 103 25.87 13.01 8.76
CA ILE A 103 27.22 12.43 8.93
C ILE A 103 28.29 13.50 8.71
N HIS A 104 28.21 14.25 7.61
CA HIS A 104 29.18 15.31 7.31
C HIS A 104 29.20 16.39 8.40
N ASN A 105 28.02 16.80 8.88
CA ASN A 105 27.90 17.80 9.95
C ASN A 105 28.46 17.28 11.28
N TRP A 106 28.18 16.02 11.65
CA TRP A 106 28.73 15.38 12.83
C TRP A 106 30.25 15.25 12.76
N GLN A 107 30.79 14.85 11.61
CA GLN A 107 32.24 14.80 11.38
C GLN A 107 32.88 16.18 11.58
N ARG A 108 32.23 17.25 11.09
CA ARG A 108 32.71 18.62 11.31
C ARG A 108 32.72 19.00 12.78
N VAL A 109 31.67 18.66 13.53
CA VAL A 109 31.59 18.92 14.97
C VAL A 109 32.69 18.17 15.71
N GLU A 110 32.91 16.90 15.38
CA GLU A 110 33.96 16.09 15.97
C GLU A 110 35.36 16.69 15.71
N GLN A 111 35.65 17.10 14.48
CA GLN A 111 36.92 17.76 14.15
C GLN A 111 37.14 19.06 14.95
N LEU A 112 36.10 19.86 15.13
CA LEU A 112 36.17 21.08 15.94
C LEU A 112 36.39 20.77 17.41
N GLN A 113 35.77 19.71 17.93
CA GLN A 113 35.99 19.25 19.30
C GLN A 113 37.42 18.75 19.50
N GLN A 114 37.93 17.90 18.60
CA GLN A 114 39.33 17.45 18.64
C GLN A 114 40.30 18.63 18.62
N ARG A 115 40.07 19.61 17.72
CA ARG A 115 40.90 20.82 17.66
C ARG A 115 40.82 21.64 18.95
N LYS A 116 39.63 21.76 19.56
CA LYS A 116 39.46 22.44 20.84
C LYS A 116 40.23 21.71 21.95
N GLU A 117 40.10 20.39 22.04
CA GLU A 117 40.81 19.58 23.03
C GLU A 117 42.33 19.67 22.87
N GLU A 118 42.84 19.67 21.64
CA GLU A 118 44.27 19.90 21.37
C GLU A 118 44.75 21.28 21.81
N LEU A 119 43.95 22.32 21.58
CA LEU A 119 44.28 23.68 21.99
C LEU A 119 44.23 23.82 23.51
N MET A 120 43.18 23.33 24.17
CA MET A 120 43.07 23.30 25.63
C MET A 120 44.23 22.54 26.26
N LYS A 121 44.62 21.39 25.69
CA LYS A 121 45.77 20.63 26.20
C LYS A 121 47.08 21.41 26.04
N LYS A 122 47.27 22.09 24.91
CA LYS A 122 48.46 22.93 24.68
C LYS A 122 48.50 24.14 25.61
N GLU A 123 47.35 24.77 25.86
CA GLU A 123 47.18 25.89 26.78
C GLU A 123 47.51 25.46 28.21
N VAL A 124 46.92 24.36 28.71
CA VAL A 124 47.26 23.81 30.03
C VAL A 124 48.75 23.50 30.15
N THR A 125 49.38 22.88 29.14
CA THR A 125 50.84 22.64 29.19
C THR A 125 51.66 23.93 29.14
N ALA A 126 51.19 24.97 28.46
CA ALA A 126 51.89 26.25 28.37
C ALA A 126 51.69 27.11 29.62
N GLU A 127 50.54 26.99 30.29
CA GLU A 127 50.22 27.59 31.57
C GLU A 127 50.95 26.89 32.72
N GLU A 128 51.06 25.56 32.74
CA GLU A 128 51.90 24.82 33.70
C GLU A 128 53.38 25.24 33.61
N ASP A 129 53.87 25.54 32.39
CA ASP A 129 55.22 26.08 32.16
C ASP A 129 55.34 27.60 32.51
N ASN A 130 54.23 28.35 32.59
CA ASN A 130 54.20 29.79 32.92
C ASN A 130 53.78 30.11 34.36
N GLN A 131 53.14 29.18 35.07
CA GLN A 131 52.60 29.38 36.42
C GLN A 131 53.71 29.54 37.48
N ASP A 132 54.97 29.24 37.13
CA ASP A 132 56.14 29.65 37.93
C ASP A 132 56.41 31.18 37.86
N ASN A 133 55.67 31.99 37.08
CA ASN A 133 55.98 33.42 36.88
C ASN A 133 54.84 34.44 36.80
N LYS A 134 53.54 34.09 36.88
CA LYS A 134 52.49 35.12 36.75
C LYS A 134 51.22 34.81 37.55
N SER A 135 51.09 35.44 38.71
CA SER A 135 49.87 35.44 39.52
C SER A 135 49.01 36.68 39.25
N ASP A 136 47.69 36.46 39.18
CA ASP A 136 46.64 37.31 39.79
C ASP A 136 46.10 38.53 39.01
N LEU A 137 46.36 38.70 37.71
CA LEU A 137 45.80 39.84 36.95
C LEU A 137 45.05 39.50 35.65
N GLU A 138 45.15 38.27 35.12
CA GLU A 138 44.45 37.87 33.88
C GLU A 138 43.11 37.16 34.14
N ASP A 139 42.90 36.62 35.35
CA ASP A 139 41.68 35.88 35.69
C ASP A 139 40.44 36.77 35.82
N GLU A 140 40.60 38.00 36.32
CA GLU A 140 39.48 38.95 36.55
C GLU A 140 38.86 39.48 35.23
N GLU A 141 39.66 39.68 34.19
CA GLU A 141 39.17 40.13 32.86
C GLU A 141 38.41 39.01 32.12
N TYR A 142 38.82 37.76 32.32
CA TYR A 142 38.17 36.59 31.75
C TYR A 142 36.82 36.28 32.42
N GLU A 143 36.69 36.49 33.74
CA GLU A 143 35.40 36.34 34.44
C GLU A 143 34.36 37.39 33.99
N GLU A 144 34.78 38.64 33.74
CA GLU A 144 33.89 39.68 33.20
C GLU A 144 33.40 39.32 31.79
N PHE A 145 34.26 38.76 30.94
CA PHE A 145 33.89 38.26 29.61
C PHE A 145 33.03 36.98 29.62
N LEU A 146 32.83 36.29 30.74
CA LEU A 146 31.85 35.19 30.85
C LEU A 146 30.50 35.68 31.36
N SER A 147 30.50 36.79 32.11
CA SER A 147 29.30 37.36 32.73
C SER A 147 28.26 37.91 31.73
N TRP A 148 28.66 38.34 30.52
CA TRP A 148 27.72 38.82 29.49
C TRP A 148 26.76 37.73 28.96
N ARG A 149 27.10 36.44 29.13
CA ARG A 149 26.23 35.31 28.75
C ARG A 149 25.23 34.95 29.84
N ALA A 150 25.46 35.39 31.07
CA ALA A 150 24.53 35.24 32.18
C ALA A 150 23.46 36.35 32.11
N LYS A 151 22.54 36.25 31.14
CA LYS A 151 21.36 37.12 31.14
C LYS A 151 20.52 36.84 32.38
N GLY A 152 20.35 37.89 33.19
CA GLY A 152 19.69 37.86 34.48
C GLY A 152 18.37 37.11 34.48
N VAL A 153 18.21 36.27 35.51
CA VAL A 153 16.92 35.91 36.06
C VAL A 153 16.36 37.19 36.67
N TRP A 154 15.61 37.97 35.88
CA TRP A 154 14.83 39.07 36.42
C TRP A 154 13.69 38.44 37.23
N LYS A 155 13.82 38.52 38.56
CA LYS A 155 12.78 38.12 39.50
C LYS A 155 11.98 39.38 39.87
N GLU A 156 10.72 39.38 39.43
CA GLU A 156 9.56 40.25 39.78
C GLU A 156 9.70 41.78 39.69
#